data_AF-A0A1Q9VV76-F1
#
_entry.id   AF-A0A1Q9VV76-F1
#
_cell.length_a   1.000
_cell.length_b   1.000
_cell.length_c   1.000
_cell.angle_alpha   90.00
_cell.angle_beta   90.00
_cell.angle_gamma   90.00
#
_symmetry.space_group_name_H-M   'P 1'
#
loop_
_entity.id
_entity.type
_entity.pdbx_description
1 polymer ?
#
loop_
_entity_poly.entity_id
_entity_poly.type
_entity_poly.pdbx_seq_one_letter_code
_entity_poly.pdbx_strand_id
1 'polypeptide(L)'
;MPSLNDLLTEYDRALAYTDELWRDLSPDEIIWRPEEDFSPIGWHLGHQAHVAHFMVRNLTAAEPSPDPELDRIMDSANPEKFRGALPTIDRLRGFRATVAERVRERVGVIASGQVGSPAQMEVVAATMLTAMINHEYQHDQWIGEVRSQNLGHALPDDPDSGAIQRVDGYLLFNPFS
;
A
#
# COMPACT_ATOMS: atom_id res chain seq x y z
N MET A 1 5.93 -14.23 -16.19
CA MET A 1 5.20 -13.22 -15.40
C MET A 1 3.87 -13.81 -15.01
N PRO A 2 3.42 -13.63 -13.76
CA PRO A 2 2.10 -14.07 -13.31
C PRO A 2 1.02 -13.34 -14.10
N SER A 3 -0.19 -13.91 -14.13
CA SER A 3 -1.34 -13.22 -14.71
C SER A 3 -1.72 -12.00 -13.85
N LEU A 4 -2.51 -11.07 -14.40
CA LEU A 4 -3.04 -9.95 -13.62
C LEU A 4 -3.91 -10.42 -12.44
N ASN A 5 -4.57 -11.58 -12.56
CA ASN A 5 -5.36 -12.14 -11.46
C ASN A 5 -4.47 -12.70 -10.33
N ASP A 6 -3.34 -13.31 -10.68
CA ASP A 6 -2.35 -13.76 -9.69
C ASP A 6 -1.76 -12.55 -8.96
N LEU A 7 -1.44 -11.48 -9.69
CA LEU A 7 -0.94 -10.24 -9.10
C LEU A 7 -1.99 -9.53 -8.23
N LEU A 8 -3.26 -9.55 -8.59
CA LEU A 8 -4.33 -9.03 -7.72
C LEU A 8 -4.46 -9.84 -6.43
N THR A 9 -4.30 -11.16 -6.52
CA THR A 9 -4.30 -12.03 -5.33
C THR A 9 -3.13 -11.69 -4.41
N GLU A 10 -1.94 -11.42 -4.96
CA GLU A 10 -0.78 -11.00 -4.17
C GLU A 10 -0.90 -9.58 -3.63
N TYR A 11 -1.54 -8.66 -4.36
CA TYR A 11 -1.90 -7.35 -3.86
C TYR A 11 -2.85 -7.44 -2.66
N ASP A 12 -3.84 -8.32 -2.72
CA ASP A 12 -4.77 -8.55 -1.60
C ASP A 12 -4.08 -9.12 -0.37
N ARG A 13 -3.12 -10.02 -0.61
CA ARG A 13 -2.29 -10.57 0.45
C ARG A 13 -1.44 -9.49 1.13
N ALA A 14 -0.84 -8.60 0.36
CA ALA A 14 -0.08 -7.48 0.90
C ALA A 14 -0.98 -6.56 1.75
N LEU A 15 -2.14 -6.15 1.22
CA LEU A 15 -3.09 -5.33 1.97
C LEU A 15 -3.56 -6.00 3.28
N ALA A 16 -3.84 -7.31 3.24
CA ALA A 16 -4.26 -8.06 4.41
C ALA A 16 -3.15 -8.13 5.48
N TYR A 17 -1.90 -8.33 5.06
CA TYR A 17 -0.76 -8.31 5.97
C TYR A 17 -0.56 -6.93 6.60
N THR A 18 -0.67 -5.86 5.80
CA THR A 18 -0.67 -4.50 6.35
C THR A 18 -1.78 -4.34 7.39
N ASP A 19 -3.01 -4.81 7.12
CA ASP A 19 -4.11 -4.74 8.08
C ASP A 19 -3.83 -5.49 9.40
N GLU A 20 -3.13 -6.62 9.35
CA GLU A 20 -2.69 -7.34 10.55
C GLU A 20 -1.70 -6.54 11.40
N LEU A 21 -0.92 -5.64 10.81
CA LEU A 21 0.06 -4.81 11.51
C LEU A 21 -0.56 -3.68 12.36
N TRP A 22 -1.82 -3.30 12.15
CA TRP A 22 -2.41 -2.17 12.89
C TRP A 22 -3.82 -2.37 13.41
N ARG A 23 -4.54 -3.43 13.01
CA ARG A 23 -5.96 -3.63 13.38
C ARG A 23 -6.26 -3.65 14.89
N ASP A 24 -5.28 -4.03 15.71
CA ASP A 24 -5.38 -4.12 17.18
C ASP A 24 -4.79 -2.89 17.90
N LEU A 25 -4.18 -1.96 17.17
CA LEU A 25 -3.62 -0.74 17.73
C LEU A 25 -4.72 0.27 18.06
N SER A 26 -4.53 0.97 19.18
CA SER A 26 -5.39 2.08 19.58
C SER A 26 -5.19 3.31 18.69
N PRO A 27 -6.13 4.26 18.70
CA PRO A 27 -5.98 5.49 17.93
C PRO A 27 -4.73 6.29 18.27
N ASP A 28 -4.35 6.34 19.54
CA ASP A 28 -3.18 7.06 20.01
C ASP A 28 -1.89 6.42 19.47
N GLU A 29 -1.83 5.08 19.45
CA GLU A 29 -0.68 4.34 18.89
C GLU A 29 -0.52 4.55 17.39
N ILE A 30 -1.63 4.66 16.65
CA ILE A 30 -1.60 4.86 15.19
C ILE A 30 -1.04 6.24 14.82
N ILE A 31 -1.27 7.27 15.64
CA ILE A 31 -0.75 8.63 15.41
C ILE A 31 0.57 8.90 16.12
N TRP A 32 1.02 7.98 16.97
CA TRP A 32 2.24 8.12 17.75
C TRP A 32 3.48 8.01 16.86
N ARG A 33 4.53 8.72 17.25
CA ARG A 33 5.88 8.64 16.64
C ARG A 33 6.95 8.80 17.72
N PRO A 34 8.11 8.12 17.58
CA PRO A 34 9.19 8.20 18.57
C PRO A 34 9.87 9.57 18.61
N GLU A 35 10.03 10.21 17.44
CA GLU A 35 10.60 11.55 17.30
C GLU A 35 10.04 12.28 16.08
N GLU A 36 10.40 13.56 15.91
CA GLU A 36 9.81 14.43 14.91
C GLU A 36 10.09 13.98 13.46
N ASP A 37 11.25 13.39 13.23
CA ASP A 37 11.68 12.89 11.90
C ASP A 37 11.21 11.44 11.63
N PHE A 38 10.22 10.95 12.37
CA PHE A 38 9.55 9.68 12.08
C PHE A 38 8.11 9.89 11.59
N SER A 39 7.72 9.08 10.61
CA SER A 39 6.32 8.97 10.19
C SER A 39 5.55 8.09 11.19
N PRO A 40 4.38 8.53 11.68
CA PRO A 40 3.47 7.65 12.43
C PRO A 40 2.90 6.54 11.54
N ILE A 41 2.45 5.42 12.15
CA ILE A 41 1.85 4.28 11.42
C ILE A 41 0.71 4.77 10.51
N GLY A 42 -0.16 5.64 11.01
CA GLY A 42 -1.28 6.19 10.23
C GLY A 42 -0.85 6.96 8.98
N TRP A 43 0.36 7.55 8.95
CA TRP A 43 0.87 8.19 7.76
C TRP A 43 1.25 7.16 6.69
N HIS A 44 1.94 6.08 7.07
CA HIS A 44 2.29 5.00 6.15
C HIS A 44 1.03 4.36 5.55
N LEU A 45 0.00 4.13 6.37
CA LEU A 45 -1.28 3.60 5.93
C LEU A 45 -1.94 4.46 4.84
N GLY A 46 -1.94 5.78 5.00
CA GLY A 46 -2.45 6.69 3.98
C GLY A 46 -1.54 6.81 2.76
N HIS A 47 -0.21 6.79 2.97
CA HIS A 47 0.78 6.91 1.90
C HIS A 47 0.77 5.73 0.93
N GLN A 48 0.70 4.50 1.44
CA GLN A 48 0.51 3.28 0.66
C GLN A 48 -0.65 3.41 -0.35
N ALA A 49 -1.84 3.79 0.15
CA ALA A 49 -3.01 4.03 -0.70
C ALA A 49 -2.84 5.23 -1.65
N HIS A 50 -2.20 6.31 -1.19
CA HIS A 50 -1.94 7.46 -2.05
C HIS A 50 -1.06 7.08 -3.26
N VAL A 51 0.03 6.33 -3.05
CA VAL A 51 0.92 5.87 -4.12
C VAL A 51 0.19 4.90 -5.05
N ALA A 52 -0.57 3.96 -4.51
CA ALA A 52 -1.35 3.03 -5.32
C ALA A 52 -2.30 3.80 -6.26
N HIS A 53 -3.11 4.72 -5.73
CA HIS A 53 -4.00 5.52 -6.56
C HIS A 53 -3.25 6.44 -7.53
N PHE A 54 -2.14 7.04 -7.10
CA PHE A 54 -1.27 7.85 -7.99
C PHE A 54 -0.81 7.05 -9.21
N MET A 55 -0.41 5.79 -9.04
CA MET A 55 0.02 4.96 -10.14
C MET A 55 -1.15 4.54 -11.04
N VAL A 56 -2.29 4.11 -10.48
CA VAL A 56 -3.48 3.77 -11.27
C VAL A 56 -3.89 4.95 -12.14
N ARG A 57 -4.01 6.14 -11.54
CA ARG A 57 -4.51 7.33 -12.23
C ARG A 57 -3.59 7.85 -13.34
N ASN A 58 -2.27 7.65 -13.20
CA ASN A 58 -1.30 8.19 -14.15
C ASN A 58 -0.84 7.16 -15.20
N LEU A 59 -0.89 5.86 -14.87
CA LEU A 59 -0.36 4.81 -15.75
C LEU A 59 -1.46 4.06 -16.50
N THR A 60 -2.71 4.07 -16.02
CA THR A 60 -3.75 3.22 -16.62
C THR A 60 -5.03 3.94 -17.04
N ALA A 61 -5.51 4.90 -16.25
CA ALA A 61 -6.70 5.67 -16.56
C ALA A 61 -6.61 7.00 -15.84
N ALA A 62 -6.82 8.13 -16.53
CA ALA A 62 -6.86 9.44 -15.90
C ALA A 62 -8.12 9.58 -15.01
N GLU A 63 -8.08 9.03 -13.80
CA GLU A 63 -9.15 9.13 -12.80
C GLU A 63 -8.86 10.25 -11.77
N PRO A 64 -9.91 10.94 -11.28
CA PRO A 64 -9.75 11.92 -10.22
C PRO A 64 -9.37 11.24 -8.90
N SER A 65 -8.65 11.97 -8.03
CA SER A 65 -8.37 11.48 -6.67
C SER A 65 -9.66 11.24 -5.88
N PRO A 66 -9.80 10.09 -5.18
CA PRO A 66 -10.94 9.85 -4.31
C PRO A 66 -10.94 10.77 -3.08
N ASP A 67 -9.77 11.29 -2.69
CA ASP A 67 -9.64 12.29 -1.62
C ASP A 67 -8.44 13.23 -1.90
N PRO A 68 -8.63 14.32 -2.67
CA PRO A 68 -7.56 15.25 -3.03
C PRO A 68 -6.89 15.94 -1.83
N GLU A 69 -7.57 16.05 -0.68
CA GLU A 69 -6.97 16.63 0.52
C GLU A 69 -5.96 15.65 1.14
N LEU A 70 -6.30 14.35 1.18
CA LEU A 70 -5.38 13.32 1.64
C LEU A 70 -4.17 13.19 0.73
N ASP A 71 -4.31 13.36 -0.60
CA ASP A 71 -3.16 13.34 -1.50
C ASP A 71 -2.05 14.29 -1.04
N ARG A 72 -2.42 15.50 -0.60
CA ARG A 72 -1.46 16.51 -0.14
C ARG A 72 -0.81 16.14 1.20
N ILE A 73 -1.50 15.41 2.06
CA ILE A 73 -1.00 15.00 3.39
C ILE A 73 -0.09 13.76 3.26
N MET A 74 -0.45 12.86 2.37
CA MET A 74 0.20 11.56 2.18
C MET A 74 1.34 11.60 1.17
N ASP A 75 1.60 12.74 0.52
CA ASP A 75 2.75 12.93 -0.36
C ASP A 75 4.07 12.87 0.43
N SER A 76 4.95 11.93 0.06
CA SER A 76 6.28 11.75 0.66
C SER A 76 7.22 12.92 0.40
N ALA A 77 6.91 13.79 -0.57
CA ALA A 77 7.66 15.03 -0.78
C ALA A 77 7.55 15.99 0.42
N ASN A 78 6.55 15.81 1.29
CA ASN A 78 6.48 16.52 2.57
C ASN A 78 7.54 15.97 3.55
N PRO A 79 8.36 16.84 4.17
CA PRO A 79 9.28 16.46 5.25
C PRO A 79 8.59 15.75 6.42
N GLU A 80 9.29 14.79 7.04
CA GLU A 80 8.78 13.94 8.12
C GLU A 80 8.20 14.69 9.31
N LYS A 81 8.85 15.79 9.71
CA LYS A 81 8.36 16.68 10.76
C LYS A 81 6.91 17.14 10.59
N PHE A 82 6.43 17.26 9.35
CA PHE A 82 5.07 17.70 9.03
C PHE A 82 4.03 16.57 8.94
N ARG A 83 4.44 15.32 9.16
CA ARG A 83 3.57 14.12 9.00
C ARG A 83 2.79 13.75 10.27
N GLY A 84 2.88 14.56 11.33
CA GLY A 84 2.23 14.27 12.63
C GLY A 84 0.75 14.67 12.73
N ALA A 85 0.25 15.57 11.86
CA ALA A 85 -1.16 15.95 11.84
C ALA A 85 -1.94 15.04 10.89
N LEU A 86 -2.52 13.96 11.44
CA LEU A 86 -3.19 12.93 10.66
C LEU A 86 -4.73 13.07 10.63
N PRO A 87 -5.39 12.61 9.56
CA PRO A 87 -6.83 12.38 9.55
C PRO A 87 -7.23 11.29 10.56
N THR A 88 -8.54 11.16 10.78
CA THR A 88 -9.06 10.07 11.62
C THR A 88 -8.79 8.70 10.99
N ILE A 89 -8.70 7.67 11.83
CA ILE A 89 -8.51 6.28 11.39
C ILE A 89 -9.63 5.81 10.48
N ASP A 90 -10.87 6.21 10.74
CA ASP A 90 -11.99 5.86 9.87
C ASP A 90 -11.85 6.49 8.48
N ARG A 91 -11.30 7.72 8.38
CA ARG A 91 -11.01 8.34 7.08
C ARG A 91 -9.86 7.62 6.37
N LEU A 92 -8.81 7.20 7.09
CA LEU A 92 -7.72 6.39 6.51
C LEU A 92 -8.23 5.04 6.01
N ARG A 93 -9.04 4.32 6.80
CA ARG A 93 -9.69 3.08 6.38
C ARG A 93 -10.52 3.28 5.12
N GLY A 94 -11.39 4.28 5.13
CA GLY A 94 -12.26 4.57 3.99
C GLY A 94 -11.45 4.87 2.72
N PHE A 95 -10.38 5.66 2.86
CA PHE A 95 -9.48 5.95 1.75
C PHE A 95 -8.76 4.70 1.23
N ARG A 96 -8.14 3.90 2.11
CA ARG A 96 -7.47 2.64 1.74
C ARG A 96 -8.43 1.68 1.03
N ALA A 97 -9.62 1.47 1.58
CA ALA A 97 -10.63 0.59 0.99
C ALA A 97 -11.07 1.07 -0.39
N THR A 98 -11.34 2.38 -0.54
CA THR A 98 -11.73 2.98 -1.82
C THR A 98 -10.62 2.81 -2.86
N VAL A 99 -9.36 3.07 -2.50
CA VAL A 99 -8.23 2.89 -3.43
C VAL A 99 -8.06 1.43 -3.81
N ALA A 100 -8.14 0.51 -2.86
CA ALA A 100 -8.06 -0.93 -3.15
C ALA A 100 -9.16 -1.38 -4.11
N GLU A 101 -10.38 -0.89 -3.95
CA GLU A 101 -11.48 -1.11 -4.90
C GLU A 101 -11.14 -0.59 -6.30
N ARG A 102 -10.66 0.66 -6.41
CA ARG A 102 -10.26 1.26 -7.71
C ARG A 102 -9.16 0.48 -8.41
N VAL A 103 -8.15 0.01 -7.67
CA VAL A 103 -7.10 -0.86 -8.21
C VAL A 103 -7.70 -2.15 -8.79
N ARG A 104 -8.54 -2.85 -8.02
CA ARG A 104 -9.20 -4.10 -8.48
C ARG A 104 -10.06 -3.86 -9.71
N GLU A 105 -10.92 -2.84 -9.68
CA GLU A 105 -11.81 -2.48 -10.78
C GLU A 105 -10.99 -2.22 -12.04
N ARG A 106 -9.97 -1.36 -11.93
CA ARG A 106 -9.22 -0.93 -13.10
C ARG A 106 -8.38 -2.05 -13.70
N VAL A 107 -7.73 -2.85 -12.86
CA VAL A 107 -6.98 -4.02 -13.32
C VAL A 107 -7.93 -5.08 -13.88
N GLY A 108 -9.10 -5.30 -13.30
CA GLY A 108 -10.10 -6.23 -13.83
C GLY A 108 -10.61 -5.83 -15.23
N VAL A 109 -10.79 -4.53 -15.47
CA VAL A 109 -11.12 -3.99 -16.81
C VAL A 109 -9.96 -4.24 -17.80
N ILE A 110 -8.71 -4.10 -17.36
CA ILE A 110 -7.53 -4.40 -18.21
C ILE A 110 -7.44 -5.90 -18.50
N ALA A 111 -7.57 -6.75 -17.48
CA ALA A 111 -7.48 -8.21 -17.58
C ALA A 111 -8.59 -8.81 -18.47
N SER A 112 -9.76 -8.18 -18.53
CA SER A 112 -10.85 -8.56 -19.44
C SER A 112 -10.71 -7.99 -20.86
N GLY A 113 -9.64 -7.24 -21.15
CA GLY A 113 -9.39 -6.65 -22.45
C GLY A 113 -10.29 -5.46 -22.80
N GLN A 114 -11.04 -4.93 -21.81
CA GLN A 114 -11.98 -3.81 -21.98
C GLN A 114 -11.27 -2.45 -21.96
N VAL A 115 -10.13 -2.35 -22.65
CA VAL A 115 -9.29 -1.16 -22.75
C VAL A 115 -8.73 -1.00 -24.17
N GLY A 116 -8.31 0.21 -24.50
CA GLY A 116 -7.45 0.42 -25.66
C GLY A 116 -6.10 -0.28 -25.46
N SER A 117 -5.54 -0.84 -26.54
CA SER A 117 -4.26 -1.58 -26.53
C SER A 117 -4.13 -2.63 -25.40
N PRO A 118 -5.00 -3.66 -25.33
CA PRO A 118 -5.02 -4.63 -24.23
C PRO A 118 -3.65 -5.23 -23.87
N ALA A 119 -2.89 -5.70 -24.86
CA ALA A 119 -1.58 -6.31 -24.61
C ALA A 119 -0.55 -5.33 -24.02
N GLN A 120 -0.62 -4.04 -24.39
CA GLN A 120 0.26 -3.02 -23.79
C GLN A 120 -0.18 -2.72 -22.37
N MET A 121 -1.48 -2.58 -22.15
CA MET A 121 -2.05 -2.31 -20.84
C MET A 121 -1.82 -3.44 -19.84
N GLU A 122 -1.80 -4.68 -20.31
CA GLU A 122 -1.47 -5.84 -19.47
C GLU A 122 -0.03 -5.74 -18.92
N VAL A 123 0.95 -5.40 -19.77
CA VAL A 123 2.35 -5.20 -19.33
C VAL A 123 2.48 -4.03 -18.36
N VAL A 124 1.79 -2.92 -18.62
CA VAL A 124 1.78 -1.75 -17.74
C VAL A 124 1.16 -2.10 -16.38
N ALA A 125 0.00 -2.75 -16.37
CA ALA A 125 -0.68 -3.14 -15.13
C ALA A 125 0.11 -4.17 -14.33
N ALA A 126 0.75 -5.14 -14.97
CA ALA A 126 1.56 -6.14 -14.29
C ALA A 126 2.79 -5.51 -13.60
N THR A 127 3.46 -4.59 -14.29
CA THR A 127 4.59 -3.84 -13.74
C THR A 127 4.14 -2.93 -12.59
N MET A 128 3.02 -2.24 -12.77
CA MET A 128 2.42 -1.37 -11.76
C MET A 128 2.07 -2.14 -10.48
N LEU A 129 1.36 -3.28 -10.59
CA LEU A 129 1.00 -4.10 -9.43
C LEU A 129 2.23 -4.65 -8.71
N THR A 130 3.23 -5.13 -9.45
CA THR A 130 4.48 -5.61 -8.84
C THR A 130 5.15 -4.50 -8.02
N ALA A 131 5.17 -3.27 -8.54
CA ALA A 131 5.72 -2.12 -7.82
C ALA A 131 4.87 -1.74 -6.60
N MET A 132 3.54 -1.75 -6.71
CA MET A 132 2.62 -1.48 -5.60
C MET A 132 2.76 -2.49 -4.47
N ILE A 133 2.80 -3.79 -4.78
CA ILE A 133 2.96 -4.87 -3.79
C ILE A 133 4.27 -4.68 -3.00
N ASN A 134 5.36 -4.42 -3.71
CA ASN A 134 6.66 -4.21 -3.07
C ASN A 134 6.74 -2.88 -2.30
N HIS A 135 6.04 -1.84 -2.77
CA HIS A 135 5.90 -0.58 -2.03
C HIS A 135 5.09 -0.77 -0.74
N GLU A 136 4.02 -1.56 -0.78
CA GLU A 136 3.25 -1.94 0.41
C GLU A 136 4.16 -2.62 1.44
N TYR A 137 4.87 -3.69 1.04
CA TYR A 137 5.77 -4.43 1.92
C TYR A 137 6.96 -3.61 2.44
N GLN A 138 7.46 -2.64 1.66
CA GLN A 138 8.48 -1.72 2.13
C GLN A 138 7.96 -0.87 3.30
N HIS A 139 6.74 -0.37 3.18
CA HIS A 139 6.10 0.39 4.25
C HIS A 139 5.69 -0.47 5.44
N ASP A 140 5.32 -1.73 5.20
CA ASP A 140 5.02 -2.70 6.26
C ASP A 140 6.23 -2.96 7.16
N GLN A 141 7.45 -2.94 6.60
CA GLN A 141 8.66 -3.04 7.40
C GLN A 141 8.78 -1.87 8.40
N TRP A 142 8.55 -0.64 7.96
CA TRP A 142 8.60 0.54 8.83
C TRP A 142 7.45 0.54 9.86
N ILE A 143 6.25 0.12 9.46
CA ILE A 143 5.13 -0.08 10.40
C ILE A 143 5.50 -1.15 11.44
N GLY A 144 6.09 -2.26 11.02
CA GLY A 144 6.51 -3.36 11.89
C GLY A 144 7.60 -2.93 12.89
N GLU A 145 8.55 -2.11 12.47
CA GLU A 145 9.57 -1.53 13.35
C GLU A 145 8.93 -0.70 14.47
N VAL A 146 8.01 0.22 14.14
CA VAL A 146 7.29 1.01 15.14
C VAL A 146 6.43 0.13 16.04
N ARG A 147 5.65 -0.78 15.45
CA ARG A 147 4.77 -1.72 16.17
C ARG A 147 5.53 -2.55 17.21
N SER A 148 6.65 -3.15 16.81
CA SER A 148 7.36 -4.10 17.65
C SER A 148 8.40 -3.46 18.56
N GLN A 149 9.22 -2.55 18.03
CA GLN A 149 10.37 -2.01 18.76
C GLN A 149 9.98 -0.84 19.67
N ASN A 150 8.98 -0.05 19.27
CA ASN A 150 8.55 1.13 20.04
C ASN A 150 7.28 0.89 20.85
N LEU A 151 6.29 0.22 20.27
CA LEU A 151 5.00 -0.03 20.93
C LEU A 151 4.95 -1.39 21.67
N GLY A 152 5.89 -2.30 21.39
CA GLY A 152 6.01 -3.58 22.09
C GLY A 152 5.01 -4.67 21.67
N HIS A 153 4.32 -4.49 20.54
CA HIS A 153 3.38 -5.48 20.00
C HIS A 153 4.11 -6.54 19.17
N ALA A 154 3.64 -7.78 19.23
CA ALA A 154 4.16 -8.84 18.37
C ALA A 154 3.86 -8.55 16.88
N LEU A 155 4.78 -8.92 16.00
CA LEU A 155 4.54 -8.94 14.56
C LEU A 155 3.66 -10.15 14.20
N PRO A 156 2.75 -10.01 13.21
CA PRO A 156 2.11 -11.16 12.59
C PRO A 156 3.13 -12.04 11.87
N ASP A 157 2.73 -13.28 11.54
CA ASP A 157 3.54 -14.16 10.70
C ASP A 157 3.66 -13.59 9.28
N ASP A 158 4.77 -13.90 8.59
CA ASP A 158 4.96 -13.48 7.21
C ASP A 158 3.84 -14.04 6.30
N PRO A 159 3.43 -13.30 5.25
CA PRO A 159 2.37 -13.76 4.37
C PRO A 159 2.76 -15.06 3.65
N ASP A 160 1.87 -16.04 3.65
CA ASP A 160 2.10 -17.34 3.01
C ASP A 160 1.97 -17.25 1.48
N SER A 161 3.08 -16.93 0.81
CA SER A 161 3.22 -17.00 -0.64
C SER A 161 4.60 -17.50 -1.02
N GLY A 162 4.65 -18.47 -1.93
CA GLY A 162 5.91 -18.98 -2.49
C GLY A 162 6.69 -17.95 -3.31
N ALA A 163 6.08 -16.80 -3.61
CA ALA A 163 6.70 -15.69 -4.34
C ALA A 163 7.23 -14.57 -3.44
N ILE A 164 7.01 -14.65 -2.13
CA ILE A 164 7.54 -13.70 -1.16
C ILE A 164 8.87 -14.22 -0.61
N GLN A 165 9.85 -13.33 -0.56
CA GLN A 165 11.17 -13.60 0.01
C GLN A 165 11.59 -12.43 0.89
N ARG A 166 12.52 -12.69 1.82
CA ARG A 166 13.12 -11.64 2.65
C ARG A 166 14.51 -11.27 2.11
N VAL A 167 14.70 -9.98 1.86
CA VAL A 167 15.99 -9.41 1.41
C VAL A 167 16.32 -8.22 2.31
N ASP A 168 17.46 -8.28 2.98
CA ASP A 168 17.93 -7.22 3.89
C ASP A 168 16.89 -6.77 4.94
N GLY A 169 16.07 -7.73 5.42
CA GLY A 169 15.01 -7.48 6.39
C GLY A 169 13.66 -7.13 5.77
N TYR A 170 13.58 -6.74 4.50
CA TYR A 170 12.34 -6.40 3.83
C TYR A 170 11.67 -7.62 3.18
N LEU A 171 10.35 -7.71 3.31
CA LEU A 171 9.56 -8.60 2.47
C LEU A 171 9.55 -8.05 1.05
N LEU A 172 9.78 -8.92 0.08
CA LEU A 172 9.82 -8.60 -1.34
C LEU A 172 9.04 -9.66 -2.10
N PHE A 173 8.07 -9.21 -2.90
CA PHE A 173 7.41 -10.02 -3.90
C PHE A 173 8.27 -10.12 -5.16
N ASN A 174 8.65 -11.36 -5.51
CA ASN A 174 9.37 -11.67 -6.73
C ASN A 174 8.42 -12.33 -7.74
N PRO A 175 8.00 -11.65 -8.83
CA PRO A 175 7.09 -12.25 -9.82
C PRO A 175 7.76 -13.32 -10.71
N PHE A 176 9.03 -13.67 -10.46
CA PHE A 176 9.81 -14.62 -11.26
C PHE A 176 10.32 -15.83 -10.46
N SER A 177 10.04 -15.91 -9.17
CA SER A 177 10.32 -17.08 -8.34
C SER A 177 9.44 -18.27 -8.68
#